data_AF-A0A3N1ZST6-F1
#
_entry.id   AF-A0A3N1ZST6-F1
#
_cell.length_a   1.000
_cell.length_b   1.000
_cell.length_c   1.000
_cell.angle_alpha   90.00
_cell.angle_beta   90.00
_cell.angle_gamma   90.00
#
_symmetry.space_group_name_H-M   'P 1'
#
loop_
_entity.id
_entity.type
_entity.pdbx_description
1 polymer ?
#
loop_
_entity_poly.entity_id
_entity_poly.type
_entity_poly.pdbx_seq_one_letter_code
_entity_poly.pdbx_strand_id
1 'polypeptide(L)'
;MSHDVVTETFHNAGGIKTGALVRRIHPTSLSTLVCFSEPHGLHHVECRIEFDDEDPRHWRHYVIHDEQSFVERDHEPGDPADTVPSHAEFLLVRDLLHSGESEVSFTILEESTGTMRAARLVHEADEVGLYVDGKLTNRHRVVGEEVIASDWNGAGSRVVEDLDEVFAGLDELVSLRVRNFLKG
;
A
#
# COMPACT_ATOMS: atom_id res chain seq x y z
N MET A 1 22.48 0.34 4.19
CA MET A 1 21.22 0.86 3.64
C MET A 1 20.15 -0.09 4.12
N SER A 2 19.27 0.36 5.03
CA SER A 2 18.27 -0.52 5.63
C SER A 2 17.13 -0.72 4.65
N HIS A 3 16.83 -1.97 4.34
CA HIS A 3 15.54 -2.35 3.79
C HIS A 3 14.58 -2.45 4.97
N ASP A 4 13.47 -1.76 4.89
CA ASP A 4 12.37 -1.89 5.85
C ASP A 4 11.33 -2.84 5.24
N VAL A 5 10.80 -3.75 6.05
CA VAL A 5 9.78 -4.71 5.63
C VAL A 5 8.61 -4.60 6.58
N VAL A 6 7.48 -4.13 6.05
CA VAL A 6 6.23 -4.04 6.80
C VAL A 6 5.37 -5.24 6.42
N THR A 7 5.06 -6.06 7.41
CA THR A 7 4.18 -7.22 7.26
C THR A 7 2.85 -6.98 7.93
N GLU A 8 1.77 -7.31 7.22
CA GLU A 8 0.42 -7.17 7.72
C GLU A 8 -0.40 -8.43 7.50
N THR A 9 -1.30 -8.73 8.44
CA THR A 9 -2.41 -9.64 8.17
C THR A 9 -3.48 -8.91 7.36
N PHE A 10 -4.09 -9.58 6.39
CA PHE A 10 -5.20 -9.05 5.59
C PHE A 10 -6.51 -9.74 5.97
N HIS A 11 -7.55 -8.94 6.13
CA HIS A 11 -8.86 -9.32 6.60
C HIS A 11 -9.94 -8.87 5.62
N ASN A 12 -10.88 -9.75 5.31
CA ASN A 12 -12.04 -9.36 4.53
C ASN A 12 -12.98 -8.42 5.33
N ALA A 13 -14.06 -7.94 4.68
CA ALA A 13 -15.04 -7.05 5.32
C ALA A 13 -15.76 -7.64 6.53
N GLY A 14 -15.72 -8.96 6.73
CA GLY A 14 -16.22 -9.64 7.92
C GLY A 14 -15.21 -9.70 9.07
N GLY A 15 -14.00 -9.15 8.90
CA GLY A 15 -12.90 -9.21 9.87
C GLY A 15 -12.17 -10.56 9.90
N ILE A 16 -12.51 -11.49 9.00
CA ILE A 16 -11.86 -12.80 8.92
C ILE A 16 -10.53 -12.61 8.21
N LYS A 17 -9.46 -13.11 8.84
CA LYS A 17 -8.14 -13.14 8.22
C LYS A 17 -8.17 -14.08 7.01
N THR A 18 -7.87 -13.53 5.85
CA THR A 18 -7.89 -14.26 4.57
C THR A 18 -6.55 -14.16 3.83
N GLY A 19 -5.65 -13.29 4.26
CA GLY A 19 -4.43 -13.03 3.51
C GLY A 19 -3.35 -12.29 4.28
N ALA A 20 -2.42 -11.75 3.51
CA ALA A 20 -1.38 -10.87 3.99
C ALA A 20 -1.18 -9.69 3.03
N LEU A 21 -0.68 -8.60 3.59
CA LEU A 21 -0.15 -7.48 2.84
C LEU A 21 1.30 -7.29 3.26
N VAL A 22 2.23 -7.26 2.31
CA VAL A 22 3.66 -7.07 2.58
C VAL A 22 4.19 -5.90 1.78
N ARG A 23 4.93 -5.00 2.43
CA ARG A 23 5.69 -3.93 1.76
C ARG A 23 7.16 -4.09 2.03
N ARG A 24 7.96 -3.98 0.97
CA ARG A 24 9.42 -3.88 1.04
C ARG A 24 9.80 -2.48 0.60
N ILE A 25 10.32 -1.71 1.55
CA ILE A 25 10.58 -0.29 1.41
C ILE A 25 12.08 -0.10 1.32
N HIS A 26 12.50 0.52 0.22
CA HIS A 26 13.87 0.96 -0.04
C HIS A 26 13.83 2.45 -0.40
N PRO A 27 14.89 3.22 -0.14
CA PRO A 27 14.95 4.64 -0.48
C PRO A 27 14.60 5.01 -1.92
N THR A 28 14.70 4.07 -2.87
CA THR A 28 14.44 4.32 -4.29
C THR A 28 13.43 3.33 -4.89
N SER A 29 12.76 2.53 -4.06
CA SER A 29 11.73 1.62 -4.57
C SER A 29 10.79 1.12 -3.47
N LEU A 30 9.53 0.92 -3.85
CA LEU A 30 8.54 0.24 -3.04
C LEU A 30 8.05 -1.00 -3.78
N SER A 31 8.16 -2.16 -3.16
CA SER A 31 7.45 -3.36 -3.62
C SER A 31 6.32 -3.69 -2.65
N THR A 32 5.12 -3.92 -3.16
CA THR A 32 3.94 -4.29 -2.39
C THR A 32 3.36 -5.60 -2.91
N LEU A 33 3.02 -6.52 -2.02
CA LEU A 33 2.19 -7.69 -2.29
C LEU A 33 0.91 -7.56 -1.45
N VAL A 34 -0.25 -7.63 -2.10
CA VAL A 34 -1.53 -7.94 -1.45
C VAL A 34 -1.91 -9.33 -1.91
N CYS A 35 -2.15 -10.28 -0.99
CA CYS A 35 -2.53 -11.64 -1.37
C CYS A 35 -3.51 -12.24 -0.35
N PHE A 36 -4.67 -12.70 -0.82
CA PHE A 36 -5.71 -13.24 0.04
C PHE A 36 -6.55 -14.31 -0.67
N SER A 37 -7.21 -15.16 0.11
CA SER A 37 -8.15 -16.15 -0.39
C SER A 37 -9.59 -15.65 -0.33
N GLU A 38 -10.34 -15.91 -1.39
CA GLU A 38 -11.80 -15.77 -1.46
C GLU A 38 -12.45 -17.13 -1.77
N PRO A 39 -13.78 -17.28 -1.59
CA PRO A 39 -14.47 -18.53 -1.91
C PRO A 39 -14.25 -19.07 -3.34
N HIS A 40 -13.88 -18.19 -4.27
CA HIS A 40 -13.70 -18.51 -5.69
C HIS A 40 -12.25 -18.67 -6.12
N GLY A 41 -11.27 -18.43 -5.24
CA GLY A 41 -9.87 -18.57 -5.58
C GLY A 41 -8.92 -17.77 -4.71
N LEU A 42 -7.67 -17.79 -5.11
CA LEU A 42 -6.66 -16.86 -4.65
C LEU A 42 -6.89 -15.52 -5.38
N HIS A 43 -6.60 -14.42 -4.70
CA HIS A 43 -6.43 -13.11 -5.30
C HIS A 43 -5.06 -12.58 -4.90
N HIS A 44 -4.33 -12.00 -5.84
CA HIS A 44 -3.09 -11.30 -5.54
C HIS A 44 -2.83 -10.14 -6.48
N VAL A 45 -2.18 -9.11 -5.93
CA VAL A 45 -1.67 -7.95 -6.64
C VAL A 45 -0.23 -7.76 -6.18
N GLU A 46 0.71 -7.77 -7.12
CA GLU A 46 2.10 -7.39 -6.92
C GLU A 46 2.34 -6.06 -7.61
N CYS A 47 2.85 -5.08 -6.86
CA CYS A 47 3.20 -3.77 -7.37
C CYS A 47 4.66 -3.46 -7.03
N ARG A 48 5.40 -2.91 -7.98
CA ARG A 48 6.73 -2.35 -7.78
C ARG A 48 6.77 -0.95 -8.34
N ILE A 49 7.18 0.01 -7.53
CA ILE A 49 7.35 1.41 -7.90
C ILE A 49 8.81 1.78 -7.68
N GLU A 50 9.40 2.49 -8.63
CA GLU A 50 10.75 3.01 -8.54
C GLU A 50 10.72 4.53 -8.44
N PHE A 51 11.60 5.05 -7.59
CA PHE A 51 11.74 6.48 -7.30
C PHE A 51 13.15 6.96 -7.65
N ASP A 52 13.27 8.25 -7.94
CA ASP A 52 14.57 8.90 -8.10
C ASP A 52 15.23 9.24 -6.75
N ASP A 53 14.42 9.46 -5.71
CA ASP A 53 14.84 9.66 -4.33
C ASP A 53 13.78 9.10 -3.34
N GLU A 54 13.86 9.50 -2.06
CA GLU A 54 12.97 9.02 -1.00
C GLU A 54 11.54 9.60 -1.07
N ASP A 55 11.29 10.65 -1.86
CA ASP A 55 9.95 11.24 -2.01
C ASP A 55 9.12 10.41 -3.01
N PRO A 56 7.99 9.82 -2.60
CA PRO A 56 7.14 9.03 -3.49
C PRO A 56 6.52 9.83 -4.66
N ARG A 57 6.58 11.17 -4.63
CA ARG A 57 6.20 12.05 -5.76
C ARG A 57 7.23 12.00 -6.89
N HIS A 58 8.47 11.64 -6.60
CA HIS A 58 9.54 11.52 -7.58
C HIS A 58 9.63 10.09 -8.13
N TRP A 59 8.48 9.43 -8.33
CA TRP A 59 8.44 8.13 -8.99
C TRP A 59 8.78 8.29 -10.47
N ARG A 60 9.49 7.30 -11.02
CA ARG A 60 9.87 7.27 -12.43
C ARG A 60 9.20 6.14 -13.20
N HIS A 61 8.82 5.07 -12.51
CA HIS A 61 8.35 3.84 -13.13
C HIS A 61 7.52 3.03 -12.15
N TYR A 62 6.48 2.36 -12.63
CA TYR A 62 5.83 1.29 -11.88
C TYR A 62 5.45 0.11 -12.76
N VAL A 63 5.39 -1.06 -12.12
CA VAL A 63 4.81 -2.30 -12.63
C VAL A 63 3.77 -2.77 -11.63
N ILE A 64 2.57 -3.07 -12.11
CA ILE A 64 1.53 -3.76 -11.35
C ILE A 64 1.12 -5.01 -12.12
N HIS A 65 1.00 -6.11 -11.38
CA HIS A 65 0.61 -7.41 -11.91
C HIS A 65 -0.40 -8.06 -10.97
N ASP A 66 -1.55 -8.41 -11.52
CA ASP A 66 -2.56 -9.22 -10.88
C ASP A 66 -2.93 -10.42 -11.78
N GLU A 67 -3.98 -11.14 -11.43
CA GLU A 67 -4.41 -12.35 -12.18
C GLU A 67 -4.96 -12.08 -13.58
N GLN A 68 -5.38 -10.85 -13.85
CA GLN A 68 -6.09 -10.44 -15.06
C GLN A 68 -5.33 -9.37 -15.85
N SER A 69 -4.40 -8.67 -15.21
CA SER A 69 -3.75 -7.48 -15.75
C SER A 69 -2.25 -7.45 -15.45
N PHE A 70 -1.53 -6.92 -16.42
CA PHE A 70 -0.15 -6.48 -16.29
C PHE A 70 -0.12 -5.06 -16.84
N VAL A 71 0.22 -4.09 -15.99
CA VAL A 71 0.36 -2.70 -16.37
C VAL A 71 1.74 -2.22 -15.97
N GLU A 72 2.41 -1.59 -16.92
CA GLU A 72 3.74 -1.01 -16.76
C GLU A 72 3.69 0.40 -17.34
N ARG A 73 4.24 1.38 -16.62
CA ARG A 73 4.19 2.78 -17.02
C ARG A 73 5.34 3.57 -16.41
N ASP A 74 5.95 4.41 -17.25
CA ASP A 74 6.89 5.44 -16.83
C ASP A 74 6.15 6.73 -16.46
N HIS A 75 6.75 7.52 -15.57
CA HIS A 75 6.28 8.88 -15.31
C HIS A 75 6.48 9.74 -16.57
N GLU A 76 5.42 10.39 -17.03
CA GLU A 76 5.48 11.21 -18.25
C GLU A 76 5.61 12.69 -17.90
N PRO A 77 6.24 13.53 -18.76
CA PRO A 77 6.32 14.98 -18.53
C PRO A 77 4.97 15.70 -18.44
N GLY A 78 3.88 15.05 -18.90
CA GLY A 78 2.52 15.57 -18.83
C GLY A 78 1.81 15.29 -17.51
N ASP A 79 2.38 14.43 -16.67
CA ASP A 79 1.80 14.08 -15.38
C ASP A 79 1.96 15.24 -14.39
N PRO A 80 0.97 15.49 -13.52
CA PRO A 80 1.14 16.42 -12.41
C PRO A 80 2.37 16.04 -11.57
N ALA A 81 3.20 17.04 -11.25
CA ALA A 81 4.46 16.82 -10.53
C ALA A 81 4.27 16.25 -9.11
N ASP A 82 3.06 16.34 -8.55
CA ASP A 82 2.69 15.80 -7.25
C ASP A 82 1.97 14.44 -7.37
N THR A 83 2.08 13.76 -8.52
CA THR A 83 1.45 12.46 -8.73
C THR A 83 2.11 11.39 -7.88
N VAL A 84 1.31 10.59 -7.18
CA VAL A 84 1.76 9.43 -6.40
C VAL A 84 0.95 8.21 -6.81
N PRO A 85 1.58 7.10 -7.23
CA PRO A 85 0.89 5.83 -7.47
C PRO A 85 0.20 5.35 -6.19
N SER A 86 -1.00 4.79 -6.30
CA SER A 86 -1.82 4.47 -5.13
C SER A 86 -1.15 3.53 -4.11
N HIS A 87 -0.28 2.61 -4.53
CA HIS A 87 0.45 1.76 -3.59
C HIS A 87 1.54 2.51 -2.81
N ALA A 88 2.06 3.63 -3.35
CA ALA A 88 3.05 4.49 -2.69
C ALA A 88 2.42 5.50 -1.72
N GLU A 89 1.08 5.62 -1.68
CA GLU A 89 0.38 6.47 -0.71
C GLU A 89 0.77 6.15 0.74
N PHE A 90 1.04 4.88 1.06
CA PHE A 90 1.51 4.47 2.38
C PHE A 90 2.80 5.20 2.82
N LEU A 91 3.68 5.56 1.88
CA LEU A 91 4.89 6.33 2.19
C LEU A 91 4.55 7.77 2.54
N LEU A 92 3.58 8.39 1.85
CA LEU A 92 3.08 9.71 2.23
C LEU A 92 2.41 9.74 3.61
N VAL A 93 1.72 8.67 4.00
CA VAL A 93 1.18 8.56 5.36
C VAL A 93 2.31 8.59 6.38
N ARG A 94 3.39 7.82 6.15
CA ARG A 94 4.58 7.86 7.02
C ARG A 94 5.19 9.25 7.05
N ASP A 95 5.37 9.90 5.91
CA ASP A 95 5.97 11.24 5.85
C ASP A 95 5.12 12.26 6.61
N LEU A 96 3.79 12.21 6.48
CA LEU A 96 2.85 13.05 7.21
C LEU A 96 2.97 12.86 8.73
N LEU A 97 3.12 11.61 9.18
CA LEU A 97 3.28 11.28 10.59
C LEU A 97 4.61 11.80 11.16
N HIS A 98 5.72 11.65 10.42
CA HIS A 98 7.04 12.13 10.85
C HIS A 98 7.18 13.66 10.79
N SER A 99 6.56 14.32 9.81
CA SER A 99 6.61 15.78 9.69
C SER A 99 5.77 16.49 10.75
N GLY A 100 4.74 15.82 11.27
CA GLY A 100 3.76 16.39 12.19
C GLY A 100 2.78 17.34 11.51
N GLU A 101 2.72 17.35 10.18
CA GLU A 101 1.70 18.09 9.43
C GLU A 101 0.32 17.46 9.63
N SER A 102 -0.73 18.27 9.56
CA SER A 102 -2.12 17.80 9.73
C SER A 102 -2.75 17.32 8.44
N GLU A 103 -2.25 17.77 7.28
CA GLU A 103 -2.77 17.36 5.98
C GLU A 103 -1.72 17.52 4.88
N VAL A 104 -1.85 16.72 3.83
CA VAL A 104 -1.08 16.86 2.59
C VAL A 104 -1.97 16.58 1.39
N SER A 105 -1.89 17.44 0.37
CA SER A 105 -2.61 17.27 -0.90
C SER A 105 -1.67 16.80 -1.99
N PHE A 106 -2.18 15.98 -2.90
CA PHE A 106 -1.42 15.38 -4.00
C PHE A 106 -2.37 14.88 -5.10
N THR A 107 -1.81 14.40 -6.21
CA THR A 107 -2.56 13.68 -7.24
C THR A 107 -2.37 12.18 -7.03
N ILE A 108 -3.43 11.41 -6.80
CA ILE A 108 -3.31 9.95 -6.74
C ILE A 108 -3.47 9.35 -8.13
N LEU A 109 -2.59 8.43 -8.50
CA LEU A 109 -2.67 7.63 -9.71
C LEU A 109 -3.18 6.22 -9.37
N GLU A 110 -4.32 5.84 -9.93
CA GLU A 110 -4.81 4.46 -9.90
C GLU A 110 -4.10 3.66 -10.99
N GLU A 111 -3.14 2.83 -10.59
CA GLU A 111 -2.19 2.17 -11.50
C GLU A 111 -2.86 1.25 -12.52
N SER A 112 -3.98 0.61 -12.13
CA SER A 112 -4.73 -0.33 -12.98
C SER A 112 -5.50 0.35 -14.12
N THR A 113 -5.90 1.60 -13.93
CA THR A 113 -6.70 2.36 -14.91
C THR A 113 -5.92 3.50 -15.55
N GLY A 114 -4.79 3.92 -14.96
CA GLY A 114 -4.07 5.13 -15.32
C GLY A 114 -4.80 6.42 -14.92
N THR A 115 -5.89 6.31 -14.14
CA THR A 115 -6.70 7.48 -13.78
C THR A 115 -6.00 8.29 -12.69
N MET A 116 -5.89 9.60 -12.92
CA MET A 116 -5.35 10.56 -11.96
C MET A 116 -6.47 11.37 -11.32
N ARG A 117 -6.45 11.50 -10.00
CA ARG A 117 -7.52 12.15 -9.23
C ARG A 117 -6.94 13.00 -8.11
N ALA A 118 -7.65 14.04 -7.73
CA ALA A 118 -7.22 14.87 -6.60
C ALA A 118 -7.35 14.07 -5.31
N ALA A 119 -6.29 14.04 -4.51
CA ALA A 119 -6.23 13.33 -3.25
C ALA A 119 -5.69 14.21 -2.12
N ARG A 120 -6.06 13.86 -0.90
CA ARG A 120 -5.46 14.42 0.30
C ARG A 120 -5.44 13.40 1.43
N LEU A 121 -4.37 13.43 2.21
CA LEU A 121 -4.31 12.78 3.50
C LEU A 121 -4.59 13.79 4.59
N VAL A 122 -5.36 13.39 5.59
CA VAL A 122 -5.71 14.22 6.74
C VAL A 122 -5.45 13.43 8.00
N HIS A 123 -4.60 13.94 8.88
CA HIS A 123 -4.26 13.36 10.17
C HIS A 123 -5.09 14.02 11.27
N GLU A 124 -5.97 13.24 11.89
CA GLU A 124 -6.83 13.66 12.99
C GLU A 124 -6.80 12.61 14.11
N ALA A 125 -6.39 13.03 15.31
CA ALA A 125 -6.28 12.17 16.49
C ALA A 125 -5.39 10.93 16.27
N ASP A 126 -5.96 9.73 16.26
CA ASP A 126 -5.29 8.43 16.09
C ASP A 126 -5.53 7.83 14.70
N GLU A 127 -5.90 8.65 13.71
CA GLU A 127 -6.22 8.21 12.36
C GLU A 127 -5.70 9.16 11.27
N VAL A 128 -5.21 8.59 10.16
CA VAL A 128 -4.98 9.29 8.90
C VAL A 128 -6.01 8.82 7.87
N GLY A 129 -6.82 9.73 7.34
CA GLY A 129 -7.81 9.43 6.31
C GLY A 129 -7.35 9.85 4.92
N LEU A 130 -7.49 8.95 3.94
CA LEU A 130 -7.29 9.26 2.52
C LEU A 130 -8.60 9.70 1.88
N TYR A 131 -8.63 10.91 1.34
CA TYR A 131 -9.77 11.45 0.61
C TYR A 131 -9.43 11.58 -0.87
N VAL A 132 -10.20 10.94 -1.75
CA VAL A 132 -10.07 11.06 -3.21
C VAL A 132 -11.33 11.74 -3.78
N ASP A 133 -11.14 12.82 -4.54
CA ASP A 133 -12.20 13.74 -4.99
C ASP A 133 -13.15 14.14 -3.85
N GLY A 134 -12.58 14.41 -2.68
CA GLY A 134 -13.30 14.83 -1.47
C GLY A 134 -14.04 13.71 -0.73
N LYS A 135 -13.96 12.45 -1.18
CA LYS A 135 -14.59 11.31 -0.51
C LYS A 135 -13.54 10.47 0.22
N LEU A 136 -13.81 10.15 1.48
CA LEU A 136 -12.97 9.25 2.26
C LEU A 136 -13.01 7.84 1.64
N THR A 137 -11.84 7.32 1.26
CA THR A 137 -11.69 6.00 0.65
C THR A 137 -11.00 5.03 1.59
N ASN A 138 -9.90 5.44 2.24
CA ASN A 138 -9.13 4.61 3.15
C ASN A 138 -8.94 5.30 4.51
N ARG A 139 -8.67 4.50 5.53
CA ARG A 139 -8.28 4.98 6.86
C ARG A 139 -7.07 4.21 7.36
N HIS A 140 -6.17 4.89 8.05
CA HIS A 140 -4.99 4.30 8.68
C HIS A 140 -5.02 4.64 10.16
N ARG A 141 -5.11 3.64 11.03
CA ARG A 141 -4.97 3.83 12.47
C ARG A 141 -3.51 3.93 12.83
N VAL A 142 -3.19 4.88 13.70
CA VAL A 142 -1.81 5.23 14.02
C VAL A 142 -1.55 5.24 15.53
N VAL A 143 -0.33 4.90 15.91
CA VAL A 143 0.20 5.04 17.28
C VAL A 143 1.56 5.71 17.19
N GLY A 144 1.65 6.95 17.67
CA GLY A 144 2.85 7.76 17.48
C GLY A 144 3.06 8.05 15.99
N GLU A 145 4.21 7.64 15.45
CA GLU A 145 4.60 7.85 14.05
C GLU A 145 4.36 6.61 13.17
N GLU A 146 3.69 5.58 13.71
CA GLU A 146 3.51 4.29 13.05
C GLU A 146 2.05 4.00 12.71
N VAL A 147 1.84 3.46 11.50
CA VAL A 147 0.56 2.87 11.09
C VAL A 147 0.47 1.47 11.68
N ILE A 148 -0.61 1.18 12.42
CA ILE A 148 -0.83 -0.14 13.03
C ILE A 148 -1.92 -0.96 12.31
N ALA A 149 -2.82 -0.29 11.59
CA ALA A 149 -3.88 -0.94 10.83
C ALA A 149 -4.41 -0.02 9.73
N SER A 150 -4.96 -0.60 8.68
CA SER A 150 -5.63 0.14 7.61
C SER A 150 -7.01 -0.44 7.28
N ASP A 151 -7.96 0.41 6.91
CA ASP A 151 -9.25 0.07 6.30
C ASP A 151 -9.23 0.53 4.84
N TRP A 152 -9.44 -0.43 3.94
CA TRP A 152 -9.41 -0.29 2.48
C TRP A 152 -10.85 -0.35 1.95
N ASN A 153 -11.73 0.50 2.48
CA ASN A 153 -13.17 0.52 2.18
C ASN A 153 -13.86 -0.82 2.48
N GLY A 154 -13.66 -1.31 3.71
CA GLY A 154 -14.28 -2.52 4.24
C GLY A 154 -13.30 -3.65 4.49
N ALA A 155 -12.38 -3.95 3.57
CA ALA A 155 -11.28 -4.86 3.87
C ALA A 155 -10.28 -4.18 4.83
N GLY A 156 -9.66 -4.95 5.72
CA GLY A 156 -8.75 -4.40 6.72
C GLY A 156 -7.37 -5.05 6.66
N SER A 157 -6.33 -4.32 7.05
CA SER A 157 -5.01 -4.89 7.32
C SER A 157 -4.49 -4.46 8.69
N ARG A 158 -3.60 -5.26 9.29
CA ARG A 158 -2.98 -4.98 10.59
C ARG A 158 -1.51 -5.29 10.55
N VAL A 159 -0.67 -4.34 10.96
CA VAL A 159 0.78 -4.54 11.06
C VAL A 159 1.07 -5.55 12.16
N VAL A 160 1.96 -6.49 11.85
CA VAL A 160 2.45 -7.52 12.77
C VAL A 160 3.97 -7.62 12.64
N GLU A 161 4.64 -7.76 13.76
CA GLU A 161 6.11 -7.90 13.82
C GLU A 161 6.56 -9.35 13.63
N ASP A 162 5.67 -10.31 13.91
CA ASP A 162 5.96 -11.74 13.85
C ASP A 162 5.44 -12.37 12.55
N LEU A 163 6.36 -12.95 11.76
CA LEU A 163 6.00 -13.69 10.55
C LEU A 163 5.13 -14.91 10.85
N ASP A 164 5.28 -15.55 12.02
CA ASP A 164 4.41 -16.67 12.40
C ASP A 164 2.96 -16.18 12.54
N GLU A 165 2.75 -14.97 13.06
CA GLU A 165 1.42 -14.34 13.09
C GLU A 165 0.90 -14.04 11.69
N VAL A 166 1.75 -13.62 10.75
CA VAL A 166 1.37 -13.46 9.33
C VAL A 166 0.86 -14.79 8.76
N PHE A 167 1.59 -15.90 8.96
CA PHE A 167 1.24 -17.19 8.35
C PHE A 167 0.14 -17.97 9.09
N ALA A 168 -0.14 -17.64 10.35
CA ALA A 168 -1.12 -18.36 11.16
C ALA A 168 -2.51 -18.40 10.50
N GLY A 169 -2.98 -19.61 10.17
CA GLY A 169 -4.31 -19.84 9.60
C GLY A 169 -4.49 -19.40 8.13
N LEU A 170 -3.41 -19.05 7.43
CA LEU A 170 -3.48 -18.74 6.00
C LEU A 170 -3.59 -19.99 5.13
N ASP A 171 -4.25 -19.85 3.98
CA ASP A 171 -4.21 -20.83 2.92
C ASP A 171 -2.77 -21.09 2.44
N GLU A 172 -2.49 -22.32 2.00
CA GLU A 172 -1.15 -22.73 1.61
C GLU A 172 -0.62 -21.94 0.40
N LEU A 173 -1.49 -21.62 -0.57
CA LEU A 173 -1.11 -20.86 -1.76
C LEU A 173 -0.80 -19.40 -1.42
N VAL A 174 -1.59 -18.78 -0.53
CA VAL A 174 -1.28 -17.45 0.02
C VAL A 174 0.08 -17.49 0.72
N SER A 175 0.29 -18.47 1.60
CA SER A 175 1.54 -18.62 2.35
C SER A 175 2.75 -18.78 1.42
N LEU A 176 2.61 -19.56 0.34
CA LEU A 176 3.66 -19.74 -0.65
C LEU A 176 3.99 -18.43 -1.39
N ARG A 177 2.98 -17.65 -1.80
CA ARG A 177 3.16 -16.36 -2.46
C ARG A 177 3.90 -15.37 -1.58
N VAL A 178 3.45 -15.22 -0.33
CA VAL A 178 4.08 -14.33 0.66
C VAL A 178 5.55 -14.72 0.89
N ARG A 179 5.85 -16.01 1.06
CA ARG A 179 7.24 -16.49 1.22
C ARG A 179 8.11 -16.21 0.00
N ASN A 180 7.56 -16.33 -1.21
CA ASN A 180 8.31 -16.03 -2.43
C ASN A 180 8.61 -14.54 -2.55
N PHE A 181 7.64 -13.68 -2.23
CA PHE A 181 7.81 -12.24 -2.24
C PHE A 181 8.86 -11.76 -1.22
N LEU A 182 8.88 -12.36 -0.02
CA LEU A 182 9.87 -12.05 1.02
C LEU A 182 11.30 -12.51 0.68
N LYS A 183 11.48 -13.42 -0.27
CA LYS A 183 12.80 -13.92 -0.71
C LYS A 183 13.43 -13.11 -1.84
N GLY A 184 12.61 -12.47 -2.66
CA GLY A 184 13.11 -11.51 -3.66
C GLY A 184 13.70 -10.30 -2.98
#